data_AF-A0A840P564-F1
#
_entry.id   AF-A0A840P564-F1
#
_cell.length_a   1.000
_cell.length_b   1.000
_cell.length_c   1.000
_cell.angle_alpha   90.00
_cell.angle_beta   90.00
_cell.angle_gamma   90.00
#
_symmetry.space_group_name_H-M   'P 1'
#
loop_
_entity.id
_entity.type
_entity.pdbx_description
1 polymer ?
#
loop_
_entity_poly.entity_id
_entity_poly.type
_entity_poly.pdbx_seq_one_letter_code
_entity_poly.pdbx_strand_id
1 'polypeptide(L)' 'MNIGYAAAGVPFFMRVELEGEGVMPLVEVFRAKEGGLVPVASARAGQTLALTEPFEVAFDPAVLTGPRR' A
#
# COMPACT_ATOMS: atom_id res chain seq x y z
N MET A 1 4.15 -6.59 14.16
CA MET A 1 3.52 -5.61 13.25
C MET A 1 3.21 -4.36 14.06
N ASN A 2 3.76 -3.20 13.70
CA ASN A 2 3.80 -2.00 14.54
C ASN A 2 2.38 -1.40 14.72
N ILE A 3 1.91 -1.37 15.97
CA ILE A 3 0.57 -0.91 16.39
C ILE A 3 0.43 0.62 16.36
N GLY A 4 1.52 1.37 16.16
CA GLY A 4 1.55 2.83 16.31
C GLY A 4 0.60 3.60 15.41
N TYR A 5 0.46 3.23 14.13
CA TYR A 5 -0.37 3.98 13.17
C TYR A 5 -1.88 3.84 13.44
N ALA A 6 -2.33 2.65 13.85
CA ALA A 6 -3.73 2.45 14.25
C ALA A 6 -4.04 3.20 15.56
N ALA A 7 -3.12 3.18 16.52
CA ALA A 7 -3.25 3.90 17.79
C ALA A 7 -3.27 5.44 17.60
N ALA A 8 -2.68 5.94 16.52
CA ALA A 8 -2.68 7.37 16.17
C ALA A 8 -3.97 7.84 15.46
N GLY A 9 -5.00 6.98 15.33
CA GLY A 9 -6.27 7.33 14.70
C GLY A 9 -6.21 7.42 13.17
N VAL A 10 -5.17 6.86 12.53
CA VAL A 10 -5.05 6.84 11.07
C VAL A 10 -5.95 5.72 10.52
N PRO A 11 -7.00 6.04 9.74
CA PRO A 11 -7.99 5.04 9.31
C PRO A 11 -7.46 4.11 8.22
N PHE A 12 -6.51 4.57 7.40
CA PHE A 12 -5.88 3.80 6.33
C PHE A 12 -4.37 4.02 6.30
N PHE A 13 -3.62 2.94 6.17
CA PHE A 13 -2.17 2.93 6.09
C PHE A 13 -1.72 2.23 4.80
N MET A 14 -0.93 2.91 3.98
CA MET A 14 -0.35 2.34 2.76
C MET A 14 1.14 2.08 2.98
N ARG A 15 1.57 0.84 2.75
CA ARG A 15 2.96 0.42 2.76
C ARG A 15 3.44 0.28 1.32
N VAL A 16 4.56 0.91 1.01
CA VAL A 16 5.20 0.85 -0.31
C VAL A 16 6.60 0.26 -0.11
N GLU A 17 6.92 -0.78 -0.88
CA GLU A 17 8.23 -1.43 -0.90
C GLU A 17 8.78 -1.35 -2.32
N LEU A 18 9.86 -0.57 -2.51
CA LEU A 18 10.46 -0.26 -3.82
C LEU A 18 11.88 -0.79 -3.99
N GLU A 19 12.56 -1.14 -2.90
CA GLU A 19 14.00 -1.43 -2.89
C GLU A 19 14.28 -2.90 -2.54
N GLY A 20 15.38 -3.41 -3.07
CA GLY A 20 15.86 -4.78 -2.87
C GLY A 20 16.19 -5.48 -4.19
N GLU A 21 17.22 -6.32 -4.20
CA GLU A 21 17.61 -7.07 -5.40
C GLU A 21 16.48 -8.01 -5.83
N GLY A 22 16.02 -7.90 -7.07
CA GLY A 22 14.91 -8.69 -7.60
C GLY A 22 13.53 -8.35 -7.02
N VAL A 23 13.41 -7.30 -6.21
CA VAL A 23 12.13 -6.88 -5.62
C VAL A 23 11.34 -6.11 -6.68
N MET A 24 10.14 -6.59 -6.99
CA MET A 24 9.16 -5.84 -7.76
C MET A 24 8.42 -4.88 -6.82
N PRO A 25 8.20 -3.61 -7.22
CA PRO A 25 7.41 -2.66 -6.45
C PRO A 25 6.11 -3.28 -5.93
N LEU A 26 5.91 -3.19 -4.62
CA LEU A 26 4.75 -3.73 -3.92
C LEU A 26 4.08 -2.61 -3.15
N VAL A 27 2.76 -2.52 -3.30
CA VAL A 27 1.91 -1.67 -2.46
C VAL A 27 0.94 -2.55 -1.71
N GLU A 28 0.83 -2.31 -0.40
CA GLU A 28 -0.18 -2.92 0.46
C GLU A 28 -0.94 -1.83 1.21
N VAL A 29 -2.25 -2.02 1.34
CA VAL A 29 -3.13 -1.07 2.01
C VAL A 29 -3.80 -1.77 3.16
N PHE A 30 -3.78 -1.11 4.31
CA PHE A 30 -4.37 -1.59 5.54
C PHE A 30 -5.42 -0.60 6.01
N ARG A 31 -6.52 -1.11 6.58
CA ARG A 31 -7.54 -0.32 7.26
C ARG A 31 -7.43 -0.56 8.76
N ALA A 32 -7.43 0.51 9.54
CA ALA A 32 -7.55 0.40 10.98
C ALA A 32 -8.96 -0.08 11.35
N LYS A 33 -9.02 -1.12 12.17
CA LYS A 33 -10.24 -1.64 12.80
C LYS A 33 -9.98 -1.80 14.30
N GLU A 34 -11.03 -2.06 15.06
CA GLU A 34 -10.89 -2.48 16.45
C GLU A 34 -9.96 -3.71 16.52
N GLY A 35 -8.86 -3.59 17.26
CA GLY A 35 -7.84 -4.63 17.36
C GLY A 35 -6.66 -4.55 16.39
N GLY A 36 -6.62 -3.59 15.44
CA GLY A 36 -5.41 -3.29 14.67
C GLY A 36 -5.61 -3.00 13.18
N LEU A 37 -4.52 -3.17 12.41
CA LEU A 37 -4.48 -2.94 10.96
C LEU A 37 -4.84 -4.23 10.21
N VAL A 38 -5.88 -4.17 9.37
CA VAL A 38 -6.33 -5.28 8.53
C VAL A 38 -5.99 -4.98 7.07
N PRO A 39 -5.34 -5.90 6.32
CA PRO A 39 -5.07 -5.69 4.90
C PRO A 39 -6.39 -5.63 4.12
N VAL A 40 -6.50 -4.66 3.20
CA VAL A 40 -7.69 -4.44 2.37
C VAL A 40 -7.39 -4.41 0.87
N ALA A 41 -6.15 -4.16 0.48
CA ALA A 41 -5.69 -4.26 -0.91
C ALA A 41 -4.20 -4.54 -0.98
N SER A 42 -3.77 -5.15 -2.07
CA SER A 42 -2.36 -5.36 -2.40
C SER A 42 -2.19 -5.44 -3.90
N ALA A 43 -1.11 -4.88 -4.42
CA ALA A 43 -0.74 -4.98 -5.83
C ALA A 43 0.78 -4.94 -5.98
N ARG A 44 1.30 -5.74 -6.91
CA ARG A 44 2.70 -5.68 -7.37
C ARG A 44 2.78 -4.97 -8.72
N ALA A 45 4.00 -4.61 -9.13
CA ALA A 45 4.27 -4.12 -10.47
C ALA A 45 3.64 -5.05 -11.54
N GLY A 46 2.93 -4.45 -12.51
CA GLY A 46 2.15 -5.17 -13.52
C GLY A 46 0.70 -5.47 -13.10
N GLN A 47 0.31 -5.15 -11.88
CA GLN A 47 -1.08 -5.25 -11.38
C GLN A 47 -1.61 -3.85 -11.07
N THR A 48 -2.91 -3.64 -11.26
CA THR A 48 -3.56 -2.39 -10.86
C THR A 48 -4.01 -2.48 -9.41
N LEU A 49 -3.46 -1.63 -8.54
CA LEU A 49 -4.07 -1.30 -7.26
C LEU A 49 -5.29 -0.41 -7.54
N ALA A 50 -6.46 -0.77 -7.01
CA ALA A 50 -7.66 0.06 -7.07
C ALA A 50 -8.25 0.21 -5.67
N LEU A 51 -8.53 1.44 -5.26
CA LEU A 51 -9.19 1.78 -4.00
C LEU A 51 -10.31 2.77 -4.27
N THR A 52 -11.39 2.66 -3.51
CA THR A 52 -12.48 3.65 -3.45
C THR A 52 -12.52 4.39 -2.12
N GLU A 53 -11.80 3.90 -1.11
CA GLU A 53 -11.63 4.53 0.20
C GLU A 53 -10.14 4.57 0.56
N PRO A 54 -9.65 5.61 1.25
CA PRO A 54 -10.39 6.83 1.64
C PRO A 54 -10.66 7.79 0.46
N PHE A 55 -9.98 7.58 -0.66
CA PHE A 55 -10.18 8.31 -1.90
C PHE A 55 -10.14 7.32 -3.06
N GLU A 56 -10.77 7.69 -4.17
CA GLU A 56 -10.68 6.92 -5.40
C GLU A 56 -9.27 7.05 -5.99
N VAL A 57 -8.59 5.91 -6.17
CA VAL A 57 -7.27 5.85 -6.78
C VAL A 57 -7.07 4.52 -7.49
N ALA A 58 -6.47 4.56 -8.68
CA ALA A 58 -6.11 3.38 -9.44
C ALA A 58 -4.74 3.56 -10.12
N PHE A 59 -3.79 2.65 -9.88
CA PHE A 59 -2.47 2.70 -10.51
C PHE A 59 -1.74 1.35 -10.47
N ASP A 60 -0.79 1.16 -11.40
CA ASP A 60 0.20 0.10 -11.33
C ASP A 60 1.38 0.54 -10.45
N PRO A 61 1.76 -0.19 -9.38
CA PRO A 61 2.92 0.11 -8.55
C PRO A 61 4.24 0.40 -9.31
N ALA A 62 4.40 -0.12 -10.53
CA ALA A 62 5.54 0.17 -11.39
C ALA A 62 5.76 1.67 -11.64
N VAL A 63 4.71 2.51 -11.54
CA VAL A 63 4.84 3.96 -11.75
C VAL A 63 5.64 4.67 -10.65
N LEU A 64 5.74 4.05 -9.47
CA LEU A 64 6.38 4.66 -8.29
C LEU A 64 7.91 4.70 -8.39
N THR A 65 8.52 3.92 -9.29
CA THR A 65 9.98 3.87 -9.47
C THR A 65 10.51 4.90 -10.47
N GLY A 66 9.63 5.74 -11.03
CA GLY A 66 9.99 6.67 -12.11
C GLY A 66 10.31 5.95 -13.44
N PRO A 67 10.71 6.70 -14.48
CA PRO A 67 11.05 6.13 -15.78
C PRO A 67 12.21 5.14 -15.65
N ARG A 68 12.09 3.96 -16.27
CA ARG A 68 13.24 3.05 -16.45
C ARG A 68 14.32 3.80 -17.25
N ARG A 69 15.48 4.03 -16.63
CA ARG A 69 16.68 4.52 -17.31
C ARG A 69 17.51 3.35 -17.83
#